data_AF-A0A961QAP1-F1
#
_entry.id   AF-A0A961QAP1-F1
#
_cell.length_a   1.000
_cell.length_b   1.000
_cell.length_c   1.000
_cell.angle_alpha   90.00
_cell.angle_beta   90.00
_cell.angle_gamma   90.00
#
_symmetry.space_group_name_H-M   'P 1'
#
loop_
_entity.id
_entity.type
_entity.pdbx_description
1 polymer ?
#
loop_
_entity_poly.entity_id
_entity_poly.type
_entity_poly.pdbx_seq_one_letter_code
_entity_poly.pdbx_strand_id
1 'polypeptide(L)'
;MKTIVQTVLAAAIALPALVAGTAAQANIKEMKFHQVNNAFEDVPYMNMEFKNGKWVWTSQSKSFNTRIKIYFKASRKVHAAHVILSDTGMTLWQLPAGYETKKFEQLHTASLGKTTLTKLQGKAAAVCDVFGGSQKVVHDMELPMMMAISENAPGDSAQKNGKFVVRAVCQAKPNNPQRVPTELKVSQIKLYTIPAQPQCGKPVHLVTEIWTTKPGDVPFVLERHDGASQNASVTTTKVNGGYVKRWSKEYTFKESTDRRYRIVARNQAIASQWVPIKLTCHSGPGGLTN
;
A
#
# COMPACT_ATOMS: atom_id res chain seq x y z
N MET A 1 28.77 4.11 57.09
CA MET A 1 28.07 3.71 55.85
C MET A 1 27.19 4.87 55.41
N LYS A 2 27.56 5.56 54.33
CA LYS A 2 26.78 6.69 53.77
C LYS A 2 26.11 6.22 52.49
N THR A 3 24.78 6.16 52.52
CA THR A 3 23.94 5.80 51.38
C THR A 3 23.87 7.00 50.42
N ILE A 4 24.50 6.88 49.26
CA ILE A 4 24.39 7.87 48.18
C ILE A 4 23.15 7.50 47.37
N VAL A 5 22.10 8.31 47.47
CA VAL A 5 20.90 8.21 46.63
C VAL A 5 21.25 8.82 45.27
N GLN A 6 21.44 7.97 44.26
CA GLN A 6 21.58 8.40 42.87
C GLN A 6 20.21 8.78 42.31
N THR A 7 19.97 10.08 42.19
CA THR A 7 18.87 10.64 41.41
C THR A 7 19.18 10.47 39.92
N VAL A 8 18.58 9.47 39.29
CA VAL A 8 18.63 9.31 37.83
C VAL A 8 17.69 10.33 37.21
N LEU A 9 18.26 11.38 36.63
CA LEU A 9 17.56 12.36 35.82
C LEU A 9 17.07 11.65 34.53
N ALA A 10 15.77 11.34 34.47
CA ALA A 10 15.16 10.83 33.26
C ALA A 10 15.06 11.96 32.22
N ALA A 11 16.00 11.98 31.26
CA ALA A 11 15.89 12.81 30.08
C ALA A 11 14.74 12.26 29.20
N ALA A 12 13.56 12.85 29.34
CA ALA A 12 12.45 12.63 28.42
C ALA A 12 12.85 13.17 27.05
N ILE A 13 13.21 12.27 26.12
CA ILE A 13 13.34 12.59 24.70
C ILE A 13 11.93 12.92 24.21
N ALA A 14 11.61 14.21 24.16
CA ALA A 14 10.40 14.70 23.53
C ALA A 14 10.47 14.38 22.02
N LEU A 15 9.76 13.32 21.61
CA LEU A 15 9.41 13.13 20.21
C LEU A 15 8.55 14.33 19.80
N PRO A 16 8.94 15.13 18.79
CA PRO A 16 8.03 16.12 18.25
C PRO A 16 6.82 15.38 17.69
N ALA A 17 5.67 15.54 18.34
CA ALA A 17 4.40 15.16 17.80
C ALA A 17 4.25 15.88 16.46
N LEU A 18 4.21 15.11 15.36
CA LEU A 18 3.85 15.58 14.04
C LEU A 18 2.39 16.07 14.10
N VAL A 19 2.23 17.34 14.44
CA VAL A 19 1.00 18.08 14.19
C VAL A 19 0.80 18.04 12.68
N ALA A 20 -0.33 17.49 12.25
CA ALA A 20 -0.80 17.59 10.88
C ALA A 20 -1.19 19.06 10.59
N GLY A 21 -0.19 19.94 10.53
CA GLY A 21 -0.32 21.23 9.89
C GLY A 21 -0.51 20.97 8.40
N THR A 22 -1.49 21.62 7.80
CA THR A 22 -1.54 21.77 6.35
C THR A 22 -0.25 22.45 5.92
N ALA A 23 0.75 21.67 5.53
CA ALA A 23 2.01 22.18 5.02
C ALA A 23 1.67 23.20 3.93
N ALA A 24 2.20 24.42 4.07
CA ALA A 24 2.27 25.34 2.95
C ALA A 24 2.82 24.51 1.78
N GLN A 25 2.07 24.43 0.68
CA GLN A 25 2.51 23.67 -0.49
C GLN A 25 3.86 24.25 -0.89
N ALA A 26 4.94 23.54 -0.56
CA ALA A 26 6.26 23.87 -1.06
C ALA A 26 6.15 24.04 -2.59
N ASN A 27 7.03 24.84 -3.20
CA ASN A 27 6.97 25.24 -4.60
C ASN A 27 7.23 24.09 -5.60
N ILE A 28 6.91 22.86 -5.22
CA ILE A 28 7.00 21.61 -5.97
C ILE A 28 5.86 21.54 -6.98
N LYS A 29 6.22 21.71 -8.25
CA LYS A 29 5.30 21.62 -9.38
C LYS A 29 4.91 20.17 -9.67
N GLU A 30 5.80 19.22 -9.38
CA GLU A 30 5.56 17.81 -9.67
C GLU A 30 6.46 16.93 -8.81
N MET A 31 5.91 15.82 -8.29
CA MET A 31 6.65 14.82 -7.52
C MET A 31 6.10 13.43 -7.85
N LYS A 32 6.98 12.54 -8.27
CA LYS A 32 6.67 11.16 -8.67
C LYS A 32 7.77 10.24 -8.18
N PHE A 33 7.38 9.14 -7.56
CA PHE A 33 8.27 8.02 -7.35
C PHE A 33 7.50 6.73 -7.48
N HIS A 34 8.14 5.72 -8.04
CA HIS A 34 7.57 4.37 -8.10
C HIS A 34 8.69 3.33 -8.13
N GLN A 35 8.39 2.18 -7.54
CA GLN A 35 9.20 0.99 -7.70
C GLN A 35 9.12 0.50 -9.16
N VAL A 36 10.27 0.29 -9.79
CA VAL A 36 10.39 -0.27 -11.13
C VAL A 36 10.55 -1.78 -11.00
N ASN A 37 9.46 -2.51 -11.14
CA ASN A 37 9.47 -3.98 -11.13
C ASN A 37 9.54 -4.49 -12.58
N ASN A 38 10.72 -4.96 -13.01
CA ASN A 38 10.90 -5.44 -14.38
C ASN A 38 10.62 -6.94 -14.54
N ALA A 39 10.50 -7.72 -13.46
CA ALA A 39 10.15 -9.14 -13.50
C ALA A 39 9.60 -9.65 -12.16
N PHE A 40 8.96 -10.82 -12.18
CA PHE A 40 8.48 -11.53 -10.98
C PHE A 40 9.62 -11.92 -9.99
N GLU A 41 10.88 -11.90 -10.44
CA GLU A 41 12.06 -12.35 -9.70
C GLU A 41 12.77 -11.22 -8.92
N ASP A 42 12.52 -9.95 -9.27
CA ASP A 42 13.18 -8.78 -8.66
C ASP A 42 12.41 -8.17 -7.48
N VAL A 43 11.25 -8.74 -7.12
CA VAL A 43 10.46 -8.27 -5.98
C VAL A 43 11.06 -8.82 -4.68
N PRO A 44 11.43 -7.95 -3.72
CA PRO A 44 11.91 -8.40 -2.42
C PRO A 44 10.92 -9.34 -1.76
N TYR A 45 11.39 -10.47 -1.23
CA TYR A 45 10.50 -11.44 -0.61
C TYR A 45 11.00 -11.98 0.73
N MET A 46 10.05 -12.41 1.55
CA MET A 46 10.24 -13.02 2.85
C MET A 46 9.71 -14.45 2.82
N ASN A 47 10.59 -15.44 2.84
CA ASN A 47 10.20 -16.85 2.90
C ASN A 47 9.86 -17.24 4.35
N MET A 48 8.60 -17.58 4.59
CA MET A 48 8.07 -17.88 5.91
C MET A 48 7.79 -19.38 6.02
N GLU A 49 8.34 -20.04 7.03
CA GLU A 49 8.08 -21.44 7.35
C GLU A 49 7.35 -21.57 8.69
N PHE A 50 6.38 -22.47 8.76
CA PHE A 50 5.66 -22.72 10.00
C PHE A 50 6.45 -23.71 10.87
N LYS A 51 7.03 -23.23 11.97
CA LYS A 51 7.82 -24.02 12.92
C LYS A 51 7.35 -23.74 14.33
N ASN A 52 7.14 -24.78 15.13
CA ASN A 52 6.76 -24.68 16.54
C ASN A 52 5.56 -23.75 16.78
N GLY A 53 4.51 -23.89 15.97
CA GLY A 53 3.26 -23.12 16.09
C GLY A 53 3.32 -21.68 15.59
N LYS A 54 4.44 -21.22 15.00
CA LYS A 54 4.61 -19.85 14.52
C LYS A 54 5.25 -19.79 13.14
N TRP A 55 4.99 -18.72 12.39
CA TRP A 55 5.72 -18.42 11.16
C TRP A 55 7.08 -17.82 11.47
N VAL A 56 8.11 -18.41 10.89
CA VAL A 56 9.50 -17.99 11.04
C VAL A 56 10.04 -17.62 9.68
N TRP A 57 10.64 -16.44 9.58
CA TRP A 57 11.30 -16.00 8.36
C TRP A 57 12.64 -16.74 8.18
N THR A 58 12.78 -17.49 7.09
CA THR A 58 13.94 -18.37 6.81
C THR A 58 14.89 -17.83 5.74
N SER A 59 14.47 -16.86 4.92
CA SER A 59 15.34 -16.20 3.93
C SER A 59 16.13 -15.01 4.49
N GLN A 60 16.63 -15.10 5.72
CA GLN A 60 17.25 -13.96 6.44
C GLN A 60 18.56 -13.46 5.83
N SER A 61 19.24 -14.26 5.02
CA SER A 61 20.53 -13.94 4.42
C SER A 61 20.43 -13.22 3.07
N LYS A 62 19.24 -13.12 2.46
CA LYS A 62 19.09 -12.48 1.15
C LYS A 62 18.89 -10.97 1.31
N SER A 63 19.72 -10.21 0.59
CA SER A 63 19.48 -8.79 0.34
C SER A 63 18.86 -8.64 -1.04
N PHE A 64 17.95 -7.69 -1.20
CA PHE A 64 17.25 -7.47 -2.46
C PHE A 64 17.56 -6.08 -3.00
N ASN A 65 17.99 -6.02 -4.25
CA ASN A 65 18.15 -4.75 -4.94
C ASN A 65 16.82 -4.40 -5.61
N THR A 66 16.22 -3.30 -5.17
CA THR A 66 15.01 -2.75 -5.77
C THR A 66 15.35 -1.47 -6.52
N ARG A 67 14.74 -1.27 -7.69
CA ARG A 67 14.93 -0.04 -8.46
C ARG A 67 13.78 0.90 -8.19
N ILE A 68 14.09 2.15 -7.89
CA ILE A 68 13.11 3.20 -7.62
C ILE A 68 13.39 4.32 -8.60
N LYS A 69 12.40 4.64 -9.44
CA LYS A 69 12.46 5.83 -10.28
C LYS A 69 12.00 7.01 -9.44
N ILE A 70 12.84 8.01 -9.32
CA ILE A 70 12.60 9.21 -8.50
C ILE A 70 12.57 10.41 -9.44
N TYR A 71 11.51 11.20 -9.34
CA TYR A 71 11.33 12.41 -10.11
C TYR A 71 10.72 13.53 -9.26
N PHE A 72 11.32 14.71 -9.34
CA PHE A 72 10.69 15.93 -8.84
C PHE A 72 11.03 17.14 -9.69
N LYS A 73 10.12 18.12 -9.67
CA LYS A 73 10.29 19.44 -10.28
C LYS A 73 9.79 20.50 -9.31
N ALA A 74 10.65 21.44 -8.99
CA ALA A 74 10.42 22.54 -8.06
C ALA A 74 10.64 23.90 -8.74
N SER A 75 10.04 24.94 -8.17
CA SER A 75 10.25 26.32 -8.64
C SER A 75 11.55 26.91 -8.06
N ARG A 76 11.95 26.45 -6.87
CA ARG A 76 13.20 26.78 -6.18
C ARG A 76 14.16 25.60 -6.18
N LYS A 77 15.41 25.85 -5.83
CA LYS A 77 16.40 24.78 -5.64
C LYS A 77 16.03 23.97 -4.41
N VAL A 78 16.08 22.65 -4.57
CA VAL A 78 15.94 21.66 -3.50
C VAL A 78 17.32 21.30 -3.01
N HIS A 79 17.49 21.30 -1.69
CA HIS A 79 18.76 21.00 -1.00
C HIS A 79 18.68 19.69 -0.21
N ALA A 80 17.46 19.24 0.12
CA ALA A 80 17.23 17.97 0.76
C ALA A 80 15.97 17.31 0.19
N ALA A 81 16.12 16.06 -0.24
CA ALA A 81 15.01 15.19 -0.57
C ALA A 81 15.34 13.77 -0.10
N HIS A 82 14.34 13.07 0.41
CA HIS A 82 14.48 11.68 0.82
C HIS A 82 13.24 10.88 0.48
N VAL A 83 13.45 9.59 0.22
CA VAL A 83 12.39 8.59 0.10
C VAL A 83 12.56 7.62 1.25
N ILE A 84 11.52 7.47 2.08
CA ILE A 84 11.53 6.60 3.24
C ILE A 84 10.41 5.56 3.17
N LEU A 85 10.66 4.37 3.74
CA LEU A 85 9.63 3.40 4.10
C LEU A 85 9.03 3.82 5.43
N SER A 86 7.79 4.34 5.41
CA SER A 86 7.16 4.94 6.59
C SER A 86 7.03 3.97 7.76
N ASP A 87 6.79 2.69 7.50
CA ASP A 87 6.68 1.65 8.53
C ASP A 87 7.98 1.38 9.29
N THR A 88 9.12 1.56 8.62
CA THR A 88 10.43 1.13 9.16
C THR A 88 11.35 2.29 9.49
N GLY A 89 10.98 3.50 9.05
CA GLY A 89 11.83 4.69 9.05
C GLY A 89 13.04 4.57 8.12
N MET A 90 13.12 3.55 7.27
CA MET A 90 14.29 3.31 6.43
C MET A 90 14.32 4.29 5.26
N THR A 91 15.43 5.01 5.11
CA THR A 91 15.73 5.81 3.92
C THR A 91 16.12 4.89 2.75
N LEU A 92 15.27 4.85 1.73
CA LEU A 92 15.52 4.15 0.46
C LEU A 92 16.41 4.95 -0.47
N TRP A 93 16.35 6.28 -0.37
CA TRP A 93 17.15 7.20 -1.16
C TRP A 93 17.20 8.56 -0.48
N GLN A 94 18.31 9.27 -0.66
CA GLN A 94 18.46 10.67 -0.30
C GLN A 94 19.19 11.43 -1.40
N LEU A 95 18.86 12.71 -1.57
CA LEU A 95 19.60 13.62 -2.41
C LEU A 95 21.06 13.71 -1.88
N PRO A 96 22.09 13.61 -2.73
CA PRO A 96 23.47 13.70 -2.27
C PRO A 96 23.74 15.02 -1.54
N ALA A 97 24.56 14.97 -0.49
CA ALA A 97 24.95 16.17 0.25
C ALA A 97 25.62 17.19 -0.68
N GLY A 98 25.24 18.46 -0.54
CA GLY A 98 25.74 19.56 -1.38
C GLY A 98 25.16 19.62 -2.80
N TYR A 99 24.26 18.69 -3.17
CA TYR A 99 23.59 18.73 -4.46
C TYR A 99 22.37 19.64 -4.41
N GLU A 100 22.30 20.61 -5.33
CA GLU A 100 21.18 21.55 -5.42
C GLU A 100 20.56 21.49 -6.81
N THR A 101 19.26 21.23 -6.89
CA THR A 101 18.59 21.22 -8.19
C THR A 101 17.13 21.66 -8.11
N LYS A 102 16.62 22.23 -9.21
CA LYS A 102 15.18 22.48 -9.42
C LYS A 102 14.47 21.27 -10.03
N LYS A 103 15.20 20.33 -10.64
CA LYS A 103 14.66 19.13 -11.28
C LYS A 103 15.57 17.94 -11.04
N PHE A 104 14.99 16.81 -10.68
CA PHE A 104 15.70 15.55 -10.56
C PHE A 104 14.91 14.46 -11.24
N GLU A 105 15.60 13.60 -11.99
CA GLU A 105 15.04 12.38 -12.56
C GLU A 105 16.13 11.33 -12.65
N GLN A 106 16.09 10.31 -11.78
CA GLN A 106 17.03 9.21 -11.83
C GLN A 106 16.38 7.89 -11.42
N LEU A 107 16.94 6.80 -11.95
CA LEU A 107 16.69 5.45 -11.49
C LEU A 107 17.74 5.12 -10.41
N HIS A 108 17.28 4.92 -9.18
CA HIS A 108 18.13 4.55 -8.06
C HIS A 108 17.95 3.09 -7.72
N THR A 109 19.03 2.42 -7.30
CA THR A 109 18.96 1.05 -6.76
C THR A 109 19.10 1.11 -5.25
N ALA A 110 18.04 0.78 -4.54
CA ALA A 110 18.05 0.65 -3.08
C ALA A 110 18.25 -0.83 -2.71
N SER A 111 19.07 -1.11 -1.69
CA SER A 111 19.25 -2.46 -1.18
C SER A 111 18.43 -2.66 0.10
N LEU A 112 17.59 -3.68 0.10
CA LEU A 112 16.84 -4.14 1.25
C LEU A 112 17.55 -5.33 1.87
N GLY A 113 18.30 -5.04 2.93
CA GLY A 113 19.01 -6.05 3.70
C GLY A 113 18.19 -6.62 4.86
N LYS A 114 18.83 -7.54 5.59
CA LYS A 114 18.25 -8.24 6.75
C LYS A 114 17.64 -7.28 7.78
N THR A 115 18.33 -6.21 8.13
CA THR A 115 17.90 -5.25 9.16
C THR A 115 16.54 -4.63 8.84
N THR A 116 16.29 -4.31 7.56
CA THR A 116 15.03 -3.73 7.11
C THR A 116 13.92 -4.76 7.07
N LEU A 117 14.19 -5.92 6.48
CA LEU A 117 13.20 -7.00 6.35
C LEU A 117 12.80 -7.59 7.71
N THR A 118 13.70 -7.60 8.69
CA THR A 118 13.38 -8.05 10.07
C THR A 118 12.26 -7.22 10.68
N LYS A 119 12.23 -5.89 10.44
CA LYS A 119 11.14 -5.01 10.89
C LYS A 119 9.78 -5.35 10.27
N LEU A 120 9.78 -6.08 9.15
CA LEU A 120 8.57 -6.51 8.43
C LEU A 120 8.15 -7.93 8.76
N GLN A 121 8.93 -8.67 9.57
CA GLN A 121 8.66 -10.08 9.89
C GLN A 121 7.27 -10.26 10.52
N GLY A 122 6.85 -9.38 11.42
CA GLY A 122 5.53 -9.43 12.03
C GLY A 122 4.40 -9.30 10.99
N LYS A 123 4.56 -8.40 10.01
CA LYS A 123 3.60 -8.22 8.91
C LYS A 123 3.55 -9.46 8.01
N ALA A 124 4.72 -10.02 7.65
CA ALA A 124 4.80 -11.24 6.86
C ALA A 124 4.18 -12.44 7.58
N ALA A 125 4.41 -12.57 8.88
CA ALA A 125 3.80 -13.62 9.71
C ALA A 125 2.27 -13.48 9.75
N ALA A 126 1.75 -12.27 9.98
CA ALA A 126 0.31 -12.01 9.97
C ALA A 126 -0.34 -12.35 8.61
N VAL A 127 0.33 -12.03 7.50
CA VAL A 127 -0.09 -12.42 6.15
C VAL A 127 -0.13 -13.95 6.03
N CYS A 128 0.90 -14.66 6.48
CA CYS A 128 0.91 -16.13 6.45
C CYS A 128 -0.03 -16.79 7.46
N ASP A 129 -0.41 -16.12 8.55
CA ASP A 129 -1.46 -16.60 9.44
C ASP A 129 -2.81 -16.59 8.75
N VAL A 130 -3.10 -15.56 7.95
CA VAL A 130 -4.33 -15.48 7.15
C VAL A 130 -4.28 -16.47 5.98
N PHE A 131 -3.21 -16.43 5.18
CA PHE A 131 -3.20 -17.08 3.86
C PHE A 131 -2.44 -18.42 3.79
N GLY A 132 -1.56 -18.71 4.76
CA GLY A 132 -0.78 -19.95 4.76
C GLY A 132 -1.61 -21.18 5.12
N GLY A 133 -1.28 -22.32 4.54
CA GLY A 133 -2.06 -23.55 4.69
C GLY A 133 -1.33 -24.80 4.22
N SER A 134 -2.06 -25.75 3.63
CA SER A 134 -1.51 -27.01 3.10
C SER A 134 -0.65 -26.83 1.85
N GLN A 135 -0.75 -25.67 1.19
CA GLN A 135 0.01 -25.34 -0.01
C GLN A 135 0.86 -24.11 0.22
N LYS A 136 1.91 -23.98 -0.60
CA LYS A 136 2.71 -22.77 -0.68
C LYS A 136 1.85 -21.64 -1.24
N VAL A 137 1.82 -20.51 -0.55
CA VAL A 137 1.10 -19.31 -0.98
C VAL A 137 2.08 -18.14 -1.10
N VAL A 138 1.89 -17.33 -2.12
CA VAL A 138 2.66 -16.12 -2.38
C VAL A 138 1.71 -14.94 -2.32
N HIS A 139 2.00 -13.97 -1.45
CA HIS A 139 1.16 -12.78 -1.29
C HIS A 139 2.02 -11.52 -1.24
N ASP A 140 1.61 -10.50 -1.97
CA ASP A 140 2.30 -9.20 -1.95
C ASP A 140 1.84 -8.39 -0.74
N MET A 141 2.79 -7.78 -0.04
CA MET A 141 2.59 -6.83 1.05
C MET A 141 2.92 -5.43 0.54
N GLU A 142 1.94 -4.55 0.61
CA GLU A 142 2.13 -3.14 0.24
C GLU A 142 2.54 -2.34 1.47
N LEU A 143 3.74 -1.78 1.43
CA LEU A 143 4.30 -0.93 2.47
C LEU A 143 4.16 0.54 2.05
N PRO A 144 3.70 1.42 2.94
CA PRO A 144 3.68 2.85 2.68
C PRO A 144 5.10 3.40 2.50
N MET A 145 5.27 4.15 1.43
CA MET A 145 6.45 4.98 1.18
C MET A 145 6.06 6.44 1.28
N MET A 146 7.00 7.25 1.74
CA MET A 146 6.89 8.70 1.69
C MET A 146 8.13 9.28 1.01
N MET A 147 7.92 10.11 0.00
CA MET A 147 8.94 11.04 -0.47
C MET A 147 8.70 12.38 0.19
N ALA A 148 9.73 12.95 0.82
CA ALA A 148 9.68 14.29 1.38
C ALA A 148 10.80 15.15 0.80
N ILE A 149 10.46 16.40 0.52
CA ILE A 149 11.35 17.41 -0.05
C ILE A 149 11.33 18.62 0.88
N SER A 150 12.49 19.16 1.23
CA SER A 150 12.64 20.41 1.97
C SER A 150 13.28 21.47 1.09
N GLU A 151 12.68 22.66 1.04
CA GLU A 151 13.28 23.87 0.46
C GLU A 151 14.00 24.69 1.56
N ASN A 152 14.82 25.68 1.19
CA ASN A 152 15.66 26.47 2.11
C ASN A 152 14.89 27.31 3.16
N ALA A 153 13.58 27.48 3.01
CA ALA A 153 12.79 28.22 4.00
C ALA A 153 12.32 27.26 5.11
N PRO A 154 12.49 27.60 6.40
CA PRO A 154 11.92 26.83 7.49
C PRO A 154 10.41 26.65 7.30
N GLY A 155 9.96 25.40 7.19
CA GLY A 155 8.54 25.07 7.03
C GLY A 155 8.09 24.70 5.60
N ASP A 156 8.91 24.95 4.56
CA ASP A 156 8.59 24.57 3.18
C ASP A 156 8.95 23.10 2.93
N SER A 157 8.05 22.20 3.33
CA SER A 157 8.17 20.78 3.03
C SER A 157 6.99 20.28 2.19
N ALA A 158 7.29 19.51 1.15
CA ALA A 158 6.27 18.76 0.41
C ALA A 158 6.46 17.27 0.64
N GLN A 159 5.35 16.56 0.73
CA GLN A 159 5.33 15.11 0.89
C GLN A 159 4.45 14.46 -0.18
N LYS A 160 4.89 13.31 -0.68
CA LYS A 160 4.10 12.44 -1.55
C LYS A 160 4.13 11.04 -0.98
N ASN A 161 2.95 10.44 -0.85
CA ASN A 161 2.82 9.04 -0.47
C ASN A 161 2.84 8.13 -1.70
N GLY A 162 3.33 6.92 -1.50
CA GLY A 162 3.42 5.86 -2.49
C GLY A 162 3.44 4.49 -1.83
N LYS A 163 3.64 3.45 -2.62
CA LYS A 163 3.63 2.06 -2.17
C LYS A 163 4.91 1.35 -2.60
N PHE A 164 5.46 0.57 -1.69
CA PHE A 164 6.55 -0.37 -1.93
C PHE A 164 6.02 -1.80 -1.77
N VAL A 165 6.39 -2.71 -2.66
CA VAL A 165 5.91 -4.10 -2.58
C VAL A 165 7.00 -5.02 -2.06
N VAL A 166 6.69 -5.74 -0.98
CA VAL A 166 7.48 -6.88 -0.47
C VAL A 166 6.58 -8.11 -0.46
N ARG A 167 7.06 -9.24 -0.97
CA ARG A 167 6.29 -10.47 -1.08
C ARG A 167 6.48 -11.36 0.15
N ALA A 168 5.41 -11.78 0.80
CA ALA A 168 5.44 -12.89 1.75
C ALA A 168 5.26 -14.21 0.99
N VAL A 169 6.20 -15.15 1.16
CA VAL A 169 6.12 -16.50 0.62
C VAL A 169 5.86 -17.44 1.79
N CYS A 170 4.63 -17.88 1.95
CA CYS A 170 4.21 -18.75 3.04
C CYS A 170 4.36 -20.20 2.58
N GLN A 171 5.31 -20.94 3.15
CA GLN A 171 5.49 -22.36 2.86
C GLN A 171 4.33 -23.20 3.40
N ALA A 172 4.15 -24.40 2.84
CA ALA A 172 3.14 -25.33 3.34
C ALA A 172 3.40 -25.71 4.80
N LYS A 173 2.35 -25.86 5.61
CA LYS A 173 2.45 -26.32 6.99
C LYS A 173 2.71 -27.84 7.00
N PRO A 174 3.81 -28.32 7.62
CA PRO A 174 4.24 -29.73 7.52
C PRO A 174 3.32 -30.73 8.24
N ASN A 175 2.41 -30.29 9.12
CA ASN A 175 1.35 -31.12 9.71
C ASN A 175 0.12 -30.24 9.90
N ASN A 176 -0.95 -30.51 9.15
CA ASN A 176 -2.20 -29.77 9.26
C ASN A 176 -3.09 -30.51 10.29
N PRO A 177 -3.29 -30.03 11.53
CA PRO A 177 -4.60 -30.19 12.11
C PRO A 177 -5.53 -29.45 11.14
N GLN A 178 -6.50 -30.16 10.54
CA GLN A 178 -7.53 -29.53 9.72
C GLN A 178 -7.95 -28.23 10.40
N ARG A 179 -7.61 -27.09 9.79
CA ARG A 179 -8.31 -25.85 10.11
C ARG A 179 -9.79 -26.20 9.90
N VAL A 180 -10.55 -26.16 10.99
CA VAL A 180 -12.01 -26.21 10.97
C VAL A 180 -12.45 -25.40 9.75
N PRO A 181 -13.24 -25.97 8.82
CA PRO A 181 -13.67 -25.26 7.63
C PRO A 181 -14.25 -23.92 8.07
N THR A 182 -13.61 -22.81 7.67
CA THR A 182 -14.20 -21.48 7.88
C THR A 182 -15.54 -21.52 7.16
N GLU A 183 -16.64 -21.44 7.90
CA GLU A 183 -17.97 -21.72 7.35
C GLU A 183 -18.32 -20.83 6.15
N LEU A 184 -17.73 -19.64 6.08
CA LEU A 184 -17.93 -18.67 5.01
C LEU A 184 -16.66 -18.51 4.14
N LYS A 185 -16.65 -19.11 2.95
CA LYS A 185 -15.60 -18.92 1.94
C LYS A 185 -16.12 -18.04 0.81
N VAL A 186 -15.44 -16.94 0.53
CA VAL A 186 -15.59 -16.16 -0.70
C VAL A 186 -15.14 -17.06 -1.86
N SER A 187 -15.95 -17.17 -2.90
CA SER A 187 -15.65 -17.96 -4.10
C SER A 187 -15.22 -17.07 -5.26
N GLN A 188 -15.73 -15.84 -5.33
CA GLN A 188 -15.44 -14.91 -6.40
C GLN A 188 -15.69 -13.47 -5.94
N ILE A 189 -14.91 -12.53 -6.48
CA ILE A 189 -15.17 -11.10 -6.39
C ILE A 189 -15.07 -10.52 -7.80
N LYS A 190 -16.10 -9.81 -8.23
CA LYS A 190 -16.09 -9.01 -9.46
C LYS A 190 -16.24 -7.54 -9.10
N LEU A 191 -15.50 -6.70 -9.80
CA LEU A 191 -15.60 -5.26 -9.72
C LEU A 191 -15.79 -4.74 -11.14
N TYR A 192 -16.70 -3.78 -11.34
CA TYR A 192 -16.94 -3.14 -12.62
C TYR A 192 -17.59 -1.77 -12.41
N THR A 193 -17.70 -0.96 -13.48
CA THR A 193 -18.36 0.35 -13.42
C THR A 193 -19.72 0.34 -14.12
N ILE A 194 -20.62 1.19 -13.64
CA ILE A 194 -21.87 1.55 -14.32
C ILE A 194 -21.91 3.09 -14.42
N PRO A 195 -21.95 3.67 -15.63
CA PRO A 195 -21.85 2.99 -16.92
C PRO A 195 -20.49 2.31 -17.12
N ALA A 196 -20.45 1.30 -18.01
CA ALA A 196 -19.21 0.60 -18.37
C ALA A 196 -18.16 1.54 -19.00
N GLN A 197 -18.63 2.63 -19.62
CA GLN A 197 -17.82 3.74 -20.08
C GLN A 197 -18.17 5.00 -19.27
N PRO A 198 -17.43 5.27 -18.19
CA PRO A 198 -17.58 6.48 -17.37
C PRO A 198 -17.55 7.78 -18.21
N GLN A 199 -18.30 8.79 -17.78
CA GLN A 199 -18.30 10.12 -18.41
C GLN A 199 -18.03 11.22 -17.38
N CYS A 200 -17.29 12.25 -17.78
CA CYS A 200 -17.04 13.45 -16.99
C CYS A 200 -18.36 14.13 -16.58
N GLY A 201 -18.44 14.57 -15.33
CA GLY A 201 -19.62 15.24 -14.78
C GLY A 201 -20.84 14.35 -14.57
N LYS A 202 -20.78 13.07 -14.93
CA LYS A 202 -21.86 12.10 -14.70
C LYS A 202 -21.52 11.16 -13.53
N PRO A 203 -22.52 10.65 -12.80
CA PRO A 203 -22.31 9.63 -11.79
C PRO A 203 -21.71 8.35 -12.40
N VAL A 204 -20.70 7.81 -11.71
CA VAL A 204 -20.04 6.54 -12.03
C VAL A 204 -20.14 5.66 -10.80
N HIS A 205 -20.92 4.59 -10.90
CA HIS A 205 -21.02 3.60 -9.85
C HIS A 205 -19.94 2.56 -10.01
N LEU A 206 -19.09 2.42 -9.00
CA LEU A 206 -18.20 1.28 -8.86
C LEU A 206 -18.95 0.17 -8.13
N VAL A 207 -19.31 -0.88 -8.84
CA VAL A 207 -20.13 -1.98 -8.34
C VAL A 207 -19.24 -3.20 -8.13
N THR A 208 -19.28 -3.74 -6.92
CA THR A 208 -18.69 -5.04 -6.60
C THR A 208 -19.77 -6.07 -6.36
N GLU A 209 -19.54 -7.26 -6.87
CA GLU A 209 -20.30 -8.46 -6.56
C GLU A 209 -19.37 -9.44 -5.82
N ILE A 210 -19.79 -9.93 -4.66
CA ILE A 210 -19.03 -10.85 -3.82
C ILE A 210 -19.83 -12.13 -3.67
N TRP A 211 -19.30 -13.26 -4.15
CA TRP A 211 -19.90 -14.58 -4.04
C TRP A 211 -19.23 -15.38 -2.94
N THR A 212 -20.02 -16.19 -2.24
CA THR A 212 -19.60 -17.00 -1.10
C THR A 212 -20.24 -18.39 -1.15
N THR A 213 -19.71 -19.32 -0.38
CA THR A 213 -20.21 -20.71 -0.25
C THR A 213 -21.38 -20.85 0.73
N LYS A 214 -21.55 -19.89 1.64
CA LYS A 214 -22.58 -19.84 2.70
C LYS A 214 -23.01 -18.38 2.90
N PRO A 215 -24.12 -18.09 3.60
CA PRO A 215 -24.45 -16.71 3.93
C PRO A 215 -23.56 -16.21 5.07
N GLY A 216 -23.19 -14.94 5.06
CA GLY A 216 -22.43 -14.34 6.16
C GLY A 216 -21.81 -12.99 5.81
N ASP A 217 -21.22 -12.34 6.81
CA ASP A 217 -20.57 -11.05 6.64
C ASP A 217 -19.19 -11.21 6.00
N VAL A 218 -18.96 -10.44 4.93
CA VAL A 218 -17.69 -10.38 4.22
C VAL A 218 -17.15 -8.96 4.36
N PRO A 219 -16.21 -8.72 5.30
CA PRO A 219 -15.47 -7.47 5.34
C PRO A 219 -14.52 -7.40 4.15
N PHE A 220 -14.36 -6.24 3.53
CA PHE A 220 -13.46 -6.02 2.40
C PHE A 220 -12.86 -4.61 2.40
N VAL A 221 -11.85 -4.41 1.56
CA VAL A 221 -11.22 -3.11 1.30
C VAL A 221 -11.37 -2.77 -0.18
N LEU A 222 -11.90 -1.57 -0.46
CA LEU A 222 -11.76 -0.94 -1.76
C LEU A 222 -10.42 -0.22 -1.81
N GLU A 223 -9.54 -0.67 -2.68
CA GLU A 223 -8.22 -0.07 -2.86
C GLU A 223 -8.15 0.73 -4.16
N ARG A 224 -7.51 1.89 -4.07
CA ARG A 224 -7.11 2.72 -5.21
C ARG A 224 -5.60 2.55 -5.42
N HIS A 225 -5.19 2.49 -6.67
CA HIS A 225 -3.79 2.24 -7.03
C HIS A 225 -2.78 3.26 -6.48
N ASP A 226 -3.23 4.44 -6.07
CA ASP A 226 -2.39 5.54 -5.59
C ASP A 226 -2.11 5.52 -4.09
N GLY A 227 -2.66 4.56 -3.34
CA GLY A 227 -2.55 4.60 -1.87
C GLY A 227 -3.88 4.43 -1.16
N ALA A 228 -4.91 5.11 -1.67
CA ALA A 228 -6.14 5.29 -0.90
C ALA A 228 -6.90 3.97 -0.73
N SER A 229 -7.44 3.75 0.46
CA SER A 229 -8.21 2.56 0.79
C SER A 229 -9.46 2.93 1.59
N GLN A 230 -10.54 2.21 1.36
CA GLN A 230 -11.77 2.33 2.16
C GLN A 230 -12.24 0.96 2.62
N ASN A 231 -12.57 0.86 3.90
CA ASN A 231 -13.12 -0.35 4.49
C ASN A 231 -14.64 -0.37 4.28
N ALA A 232 -15.17 -1.55 3.99
CA ALA A 232 -16.59 -1.81 3.89
C ALA A 232 -16.88 -3.27 4.23
N SER A 233 -18.15 -3.62 4.36
CA SER A 233 -18.59 -5.00 4.49
C SER A 233 -19.91 -5.22 3.75
N VAL A 234 -20.16 -6.48 3.40
CA VAL A 234 -21.44 -6.93 2.87
C VAL A 234 -21.83 -8.24 3.52
N THR A 235 -23.12 -8.40 3.81
CA THR A 235 -23.68 -9.68 4.22
C THR A 235 -24.25 -10.39 3.00
N THR A 236 -23.68 -11.56 2.66
CA THR A 236 -24.16 -12.38 1.55
C THR A 236 -25.41 -13.15 1.94
N THR A 237 -26.37 -13.19 1.02
CA THR A 237 -27.63 -13.93 1.17
C THR A 237 -27.80 -14.87 -0.03
N LYS A 238 -28.65 -15.88 0.11
CA LYS A 238 -28.92 -16.84 -0.96
C LYS A 238 -29.66 -16.14 -2.10
N VAL A 239 -29.11 -16.17 -3.31
CA VAL A 239 -29.68 -15.60 -4.54
C VAL A 239 -29.37 -16.57 -5.69
N ASN A 240 -30.40 -17.05 -6.38
CA ASN A 240 -30.29 -17.94 -7.56
C ASN A 240 -29.34 -19.14 -7.37
N GLY A 241 -29.43 -19.82 -6.23
CA GLY A 241 -28.62 -21.02 -5.94
C GLY A 241 -27.18 -20.76 -5.46
N GLY A 242 -26.71 -19.51 -5.46
CA GLY A 242 -25.44 -19.09 -4.84
C GLY A 242 -25.65 -18.11 -3.68
N TYR A 243 -24.59 -17.74 -2.97
CA TYR A 243 -24.63 -16.69 -1.96
C TYR A 243 -23.88 -15.47 -2.47
N VAL A 244 -24.59 -14.38 -2.79
CA VAL A 244 -23.98 -13.19 -3.40
C VAL A 244 -24.56 -11.91 -2.81
N LYS A 245 -23.73 -10.87 -2.72
CA LYS A 245 -24.20 -9.50 -2.44
C LYS A 245 -23.52 -8.50 -3.36
N ARG A 246 -24.29 -7.49 -3.76
CA ARG A 246 -23.78 -6.31 -4.45
C ARG A 246 -23.50 -5.20 -3.45
N TRP A 247 -22.36 -4.54 -3.61
CA TRP A 247 -22.08 -3.25 -3.01
C TRP A 247 -21.74 -2.27 -4.12
N SER A 248 -22.21 -1.03 -3.97
CA SER A 248 -22.01 0.02 -4.96
C SER A 248 -21.52 1.27 -4.26
N LYS A 249 -20.58 1.96 -4.90
CA LYS A 249 -20.18 3.31 -4.49
C LYS A 249 -20.18 4.24 -5.69
N GLU A 250 -20.86 5.36 -5.52
CA GLU A 250 -20.92 6.41 -6.53
C GLU A 250 -19.71 7.34 -6.45
N TYR A 251 -19.21 7.73 -7.62
CA TYR A 251 -18.19 8.76 -7.82
C TYR A 251 -18.67 9.74 -8.88
N THR A 252 -18.34 11.01 -8.72
CA THR A 252 -18.52 12.04 -9.76
C THR A 252 -17.17 12.67 -10.05
N PHE A 253 -16.70 12.51 -11.28
CA PHE A 253 -15.41 13.04 -11.72
C PHE A 253 -15.62 14.36 -12.45
N LYS A 254 -15.13 15.46 -11.85
CA LYS A 254 -15.23 16.81 -12.43
C LYS A 254 -14.00 17.22 -13.24
N GLU A 255 -12.96 16.37 -13.25
CA GLU A 255 -11.67 16.62 -13.88
C GLU A 255 -11.10 15.32 -14.45
N SER A 256 -10.18 15.43 -15.40
CA SER A 256 -9.47 14.30 -15.99
C SER A 256 -8.84 13.43 -14.91
N THR A 257 -8.98 12.11 -15.05
CA THR A 257 -8.44 11.16 -14.09
C THR A 257 -7.95 9.89 -14.75
N ASP A 258 -6.90 9.30 -14.18
CA ASP A 258 -6.45 7.95 -14.49
C ASP A 258 -6.30 7.22 -13.16
N ARG A 259 -7.29 6.38 -12.84
CA ARG A 259 -7.36 5.66 -11.58
C ARG A 259 -7.68 4.20 -11.82
N ARG A 260 -7.06 3.32 -11.04
CA ARG A 260 -7.44 1.90 -10.96
C ARG A 260 -7.93 1.56 -9.57
N TYR A 261 -8.95 0.72 -9.51
CA TYR A 261 -9.58 0.24 -8.29
C TYR A 261 -9.59 -1.29 -8.23
N ARG A 262 -9.46 -1.88 -7.04
CA ARG A 262 -9.72 -3.30 -6.81
C ARG A 262 -10.39 -3.50 -5.45
N ILE A 263 -11.07 -4.64 -5.29
CA ILE A 263 -11.63 -5.07 -4.01
C ILE A 263 -10.77 -6.22 -3.49
N VAL A 264 -10.48 -6.20 -2.19
CA VAL A 264 -9.78 -7.28 -1.48
C VAL A 264 -10.67 -7.73 -0.32
N ALA A 265 -11.10 -9.00 -0.31
CA ALA A 265 -11.83 -9.53 0.83
C ALA A 265 -10.87 -9.67 2.02
N ARG A 266 -11.25 -9.11 3.17
CA ARG A 266 -10.45 -9.20 4.40
C ARG A 266 -10.51 -10.63 4.92
N ASN A 267 -9.39 -11.09 5.45
CA ASN A 267 -9.24 -12.44 6.01
C ASN A 267 -9.45 -13.58 4.99
N GLN A 268 -9.52 -13.26 3.68
CA GLN A 268 -9.73 -14.24 2.61
C GLN A 268 -8.77 -13.96 1.44
N ALA A 269 -8.20 -15.00 0.84
CA ALA A 269 -7.17 -14.90 -0.22
C ALA A 269 -7.74 -14.54 -1.60
N ILE A 270 -8.75 -13.67 -1.68
CA ILE A 270 -9.44 -13.33 -2.93
C ILE A 270 -9.54 -11.82 -3.11
N ALA A 271 -9.14 -11.37 -4.29
CA ALA A 271 -9.27 -10.00 -4.75
C ALA A 271 -9.87 -9.98 -6.16
N SER A 272 -10.50 -8.86 -6.52
CA SER A 272 -10.90 -8.59 -7.90
C SER A 272 -9.69 -8.25 -8.77
N GLN A 273 -9.87 -8.31 -10.09
CA GLN A 273 -8.97 -7.63 -11.01
C GLN A 273 -9.02 -6.11 -10.79
N TRP A 274 -7.97 -5.41 -11.25
CA TRP A 274 -7.95 -3.96 -11.29
C TRP A 274 -8.90 -3.44 -12.37
N VAL A 275 -9.81 -2.57 -11.98
CA VAL A 275 -10.73 -1.88 -12.89
C VAL A 275 -10.21 -0.46 -13.14
N PRO A 276 -9.82 -0.13 -14.38
CA PRO A 276 -9.40 1.21 -14.74
C PRO A 276 -10.61 2.14 -14.92
N ILE A 277 -10.45 3.38 -14.46
CA ILE A 277 -11.30 4.53 -14.74
C ILE A 277 -10.37 5.59 -15.32
N LYS A 278 -10.42 5.72 -16.64
CA LYS A 278 -9.64 6.71 -17.39
C LYS A 278 -10.62 7.68 -18.05
N LEU A 279 -10.53 8.94 -17.65
CA LEU A 279 -11.37 10.03 -18.12
C LEU A 279 -10.47 11.19 -18.54
N THR A 280 -10.73 11.73 -19.72
CA THR A 280 -10.16 13.00 -20.18
C THR A 280 -11.31 13.97 -20.24
N CYS A 281 -11.35 14.97 -19.34
CA CYS A 281 -12.45 15.92 -19.31
C CYS A 281 -12.10 17.20 -20.09
N HIS A 282 -13.04 17.66 -20.91
CA HIS A 282 -12.98 18.91 -21.64
C HIS A 282 -14.16 19.81 -21.24
N SER A 283 -13.93 21.12 -21.20
CA SER A 283 -14.99 22.11 -20.99
C SER A 283 -15.42 22.66 -22.35
N GLY A 284 -16.71 22.49 -22.70
CA GLY A 284 -17.29 23.00 -23.93
C GLY A 284 -18.63 23.72 -23.71
N PRO A 285 -19.23 24.27 -24.78
CA PRO A 285 -20.50 25.02 -24.70
C PRO A 285 -21.67 24.22 -24.10
N GLY A 286 -21.59 22.88 -24.14
CA GLY A 286 -22.58 21.96 -23.56
C GLY A 286 -22.24 21.44 -22.15
N GLY A 287 -21.23 22.00 -21.49
CA GLY A 287 -20.75 21.55 -20.17
C GLY A 287 -19.50 20.68 -20.23
N LEU A 288 -19.28 19.87 -19.19
CA LEU A 288 -18.11 18.99 -19.07
C LEU A 288 -18.35 17.69 -19.86
N THR A 289 -17.50 17.39 -20.83
CA THR A 289 -17.58 16.16 -21.64
C THR A 289 -16.28 15.36 -21.56
N ASN A 290 -16.32 14.09 -21.97
CA ASN A 290 -15.10 13.35 -22.30
C ASN A 290 -14.52 13.86 -23.62
#